data_AF-A0A2S5LXI8-F1
#
_entry.id   AF-A0A2S5LXI8-F1
#
_cell.length_a   1.000
_cell.length_b   1.000
_cell.length_c   1.000
_cell.angle_alpha   90.00
_cell.angle_beta   90.00
_cell.angle_gamma   90.00
#
_symmetry.space_group_name_H-M   'P 1'
#
loop_
_entity.id
_entity.type
_entity.pdbx_description
1 polymer ?
#
loop_
_entity_poly.entity_id
_entity_poly.type
_entity_poly.pdbx_seq_one_letter_code
_entity_poly.pdbx_strand_id
1 'polypeptide(L)'
;MLMTVPVLAGPFADANVAAGQRLVEKNCISCHASSYGGDGSAIYTREYRKVKTSKGLLAQVRNCNTMLGLKWFEDEELNVAAYLNNTYYKFSE
;
A
#
# COMPACT_ATOMS: atom_id res chain seq x y z
N MET A 1 16.91 27.27 22.04
CA MET A 1 16.29 27.35 20.70
C MET A 1 15.84 25.93 20.35
N LEU A 2 14.57 25.57 20.58
CA LEU A 2 14.05 24.26 20.19
C LEU A 2 13.78 24.29 18.69
N MET A 3 14.53 23.52 17.91
CA MET A 3 14.17 23.25 16.52
C MET A 3 13.04 22.23 16.53
N THR A 4 11.84 22.67 16.18
CA THR A 4 10.75 21.77 15.80
C THR A 4 11.13 21.10 14.50
N VAL A 5 11.63 19.86 14.57
CA VAL A 5 11.76 19.00 13.40
C VAL A 5 10.34 18.69 12.93
N PRO A 6 9.95 19.04 11.69
CA PRO A 6 8.68 18.58 11.17
C PRO A 6 8.81 17.06 11.05
N VAL A 7 8.07 16.33 11.88
CA VAL A 7 7.79 14.93 11.59
C VAL A 7 7.00 14.97 10.29
N LEU A 8 7.66 14.67 9.16
CA LEU A 8 6.97 14.32 7.94
C LEU A 8 6.23 13.03 8.24
N ALA A 9 5.04 13.15 8.81
CA ALA A 9 4.12 12.05 8.92
C ALA A 9 3.74 11.70 7.48
N GLY A 10 4.25 10.57 7.00
CA GLY A 10 3.78 9.97 5.75
C GLY A 10 2.26 9.81 5.78
N PRO A 11 1.61 9.56 4.64
CA PRO A 11 0.15 9.61 4.52
C PRO A 11 -0.61 8.65 5.46
N PHE A 12 0.07 7.70 6.09
CA PHE A 12 -0.51 6.55 6.79
C PHE A 12 -0.68 6.73 8.31
N ALA A 13 -0.60 7.96 8.85
CA ALA A 13 -0.65 8.21 10.29
C ALA A 13 -1.92 7.63 10.96
N ASP A 14 -3.06 7.72 10.29
CA ASP A 14 -4.36 7.27 10.82
C ASP A 14 -4.79 5.89 10.28
N ALA A 15 -3.87 5.14 9.67
CA ALA A 15 -4.20 3.89 8.99
C ALA A 15 -4.30 2.68 9.94
N ASN A 16 -5.32 1.85 9.73
CA ASN A 16 -5.47 0.54 10.32
C ASN A 16 -4.79 -0.54 9.45
N VAL A 17 -3.52 -0.82 9.76
CA VAL A 17 -2.69 -1.81 9.03
C VAL A 17 -3.32 -3.21 9.00
N ALA A 18 -3.96 -3.65 10.09
CA ALA A 18 -4.59 -4.96 10.15
C ALA A 18 -5.83 -5.05 9.24
N ALA A 19 -6.60 -3.97 9.12
CA ALA A 19 -7.69 -3.89 8.14
C ALA A 19 -7.15 -3.94 6.70
N GLY A 20 -6.06 -3.21 6.44
CA GLY A 20 -5.37 -3.22 5.15
C GLY A 20 -4.90 -4.60 4.72
N GLN A 21 -4.32 -5.37 5.65
CA GLN A 21 -3.93 -6.76 5.39
C GLN A 21 -5.10 -7.60 4.88
N ARG A 22 -6.24 -7.58 5.60
CA ARG A 22 -7.44 -8.35 5.22
C ARG A 22 -7.95 -7.97 3.84
N LEU A 23 -7.90 -6.68 3.50
CA LEU A 23 -8.29 -6.19 2.17
C LEU A 23 -7.35 -6.68 1.07
N VAL A 24 -6.02 -6.69 1.32
CA VAL A 24 -5.03 -7.21 0.36
C VAL A 24 -5.21 -8.71 0.13
N GLU A 25 -5.32 -9.50 1.20
CA GLU A 25 -5.52 -10.95 1.13
C GLU A 25 -6.78 -11.29 0.34
N LYS A 26 -7.88 -10.55 0.58
CA LYS A 26 -9.17 -10.78 -0.07
C LYS A 26 -9.18 -10.37 -1.55
N ASN A 27 -8.52 -9.27 -1.92
CA ASN A 27 -8.78 -8.61 -3.22
C ASN A 27 -7.58 -8.52 -4.16
N CYS A 28 -6.34 -8.68 -3.67
CA CYS A 28 -5.14 -8.47 -4.49
C CYS A 28 -4.41 -9.78 -4.81
N ILE A 29 -4.30 -10.67 -3.81
CA ILE A 29 -3.37 -11.79 -3.87
C ILE A 29 -3.71 -12.80 -4.97
N SER A 30 -5.00 -13.09 -5.22
CA SER A 30 -5.38 -14.09 -6.24
C SER A 30 -4.82 -13.76 -7.64
N CYS A 31 -5.04 -12.53 -8.11
CA CYS A 31 -4.52 -12.11 -9.42
C CYS A 31 -3.00 -11.97 -9.42
N HIS A 32 -2.41 -11.50 -8.32
CA HIS A 32 -0.96 -11.38 -8.21
C HIS A 32 -0.27 -12.74 -8.22
N ALA A 33 -0.79 -13.74 -7.50
CA ALA A 33 -0.29 -15.11 -7.52
C ALA A 33 -0.43 -15.73 -8.90
N SER A 34 -1.55 -15.49 -9.60
CA SER A 34 -1.74 -15.94 -10.98
C SER A 34 -0.69 -15.35 -11.96
N SER A 35 -0.33 -14.07 -11.78
CA SER A 35 0.57 -13.36 -12.70
C SER A 35 2.06 -13.46 -12.34
N TYR A 36 2.38 -13.61 -11.05
CA TYR A 36 3.75 -13.54 -10.53
C TYR A 36 4.16 -14.78 -9.74
N GLY A 37 3.26 -15.74 -9.53
CA GLY A 37 3.50 -17.00 -8.83
C GLY A 37 3.55 -16.86 -7.30
N GLY A 38 3.80 -17.99 -6.64
CA GLY A 38 3.96 -18.08 -5.19
C GLY A 38 2.73 -17.61 -4.43
N ASP A 39 2.96 -16.83 -3.38
CA ASP A 39 1.92 -16.19 -2.56
C ASP A 39 1.43 -14.84 -3.14
N GLY A 40 1.81 -14.51 -4.37
CA GLY A 40 1.47 -13.24 -5.01
C GLY A 40 2.24 -12.02 -4.51
N SER A 41 3.14 -12.16 -3.53
CA SER A 41 3.89 -11.03 -2.98
C SER A 41 5.02 -10.51 -3.89
N ALA A 42 5.46 -11.31 -4.86
CA ALA A 42 6.60 -10.99 -5.74
C ALA A 42 6.43 -9.67 -6.52
N ILE A 43 5.20 -9.27 -6.84
CA ILE A 43 4.94 -7.97 -7.48
C ILE A 43 5.37 -6.78 -6.60
N TYR A 44 5.31 -6.94 -5.27
CA TYR A 44 5.66 -5.89 -4.31
C TYR A 44 7.16 -5.84 -4.01
N THR A 45 7.94 -6.86 -4.35
CA THR A 45 9.36 -6.97 -4.01
C THR A 45 10.30 -6.88 -5.21
N ARG A 46 9.78 -7.03 -6.44
CA ARG A 46 10.57 -7.01 -7.68
C ARG A 46 11.57 -5.86 -7.80
N GLU A 47 12.70 -6.12 -8.46
CA GLU A 47 13.84 -5.19 -8.61
C GLU A 47 13.42 -3.86 -9.25
N TYR A 48 12.70 -3.91 -10.37
CA TYR A 48 12.23 -2.73 -11.10
C TYR A 48 10.81 -2.32 -10.71
N ARG A 49 10.57 -2.15 -9.40
CA ARG A 49 9.31 -1.61 -8.86
C ARG A 49 8.97 -0.26 -9.47
N LYS A 50 7.76 -0.10 -10.01
CA LYS A 50 7.24 1.19 -10.53
C LYS A 50 6.90 2.18 -9.42
N VAL A 51 6.40 1.68 -8.29
CA VAL A 51 6.06 2.48 -7.12
C VAL A 51 7.33 2.78 -6.32
N LYS A 52 7.63 4.07 -6.14
CA LYS A 52 8.89 4.54 -5.52
C LYS A 52 8.71 5.46 -4.30
N THR A 53 7.46 5.81 -3.96
CA THR A 53 7.17 6.70 -2.82
C THR A 53 5.91 6.29 -2.09
N SER A 54 5.77 6.70 -0.83
CA SER A 54 4.56 6.51 -0.01
C SER A 54 3.28 7.02 -0.70
N LYS A 55 3.34 8.24 -1.27
CA LYS A 55 2.24 8.84 -2.06
C LYS A 55 1.95 8.06 -3.35
N GLY A 56 2.99 7.61 -4.04
CA GLY A 56 2.83 6.79 -5.24
C GLY A 56 2.18 5.43 -4.95
N LEU A 57 2.46 4.85 -3.78
CA LEU A 57 1.82 3.60 -3.35
C LEU A 57 0.33 3.81 -3.11
N LEU A 58 -0.06 4.87 -2.40
CA LEU A 58 -1.47 5.21 -2.21
C LEU A 58 -2.18 5.44 -3.55
N ALA A 59 -1.55 6.17 -4.48
CA ALA A 59 -2.08 6.38 -5.82
C ALA A 59 -2.25 5.07 -6.61
N GLN A 60 -1.30 4.13 -6.49
CA GLN A 60 -1.41 2.82 -7.11
C GLN A 60 -2.57 2.01 -6.54
N VAL A 61 -2.78 2.04 -5.21
CA VAL A 61 -3.90 1.36 -4.54
C VAL A 61 -5.25 1.95 -4.98
N ARG A 62 -5.36 3.28 -5.05
CA ARG A 62 -6.51 3.99 -5.63
C ARG A 62 -6.84 3.52 -7.04
N ASN A 63 -5.81 3.43 -7.89
CA ASN A 63 -6.00 2.93 -9.23
C ASN A 63 -6.50 1.48 -9.24
N CYS A 64 -5.96 0.60 -8.37
CA CYS A 64 -6.45 -0.76 -8.23
C CYS A 64 -7.91 -0.80 -7.77
N ASN A 65 -8.30 0.01 -6.77
CA ASN A 65 -9.69 0.13 -6.30
C ASN A 65 -10.63 0.48 -7.45
N THR A 66 -10.29 1.51 -8.24
CA THR A 66 -11.08 1.94 -9.41
C THR A 66 -11.14 0.87 -10.49
N MET A 67 -10.00 0.30 -10.90
CA MET A 67 -9.94 -0.67 -11.99
C MET A 67 -10.66 -1.99 -11.67
N LEU A 68 -10.70 -2.37 -10.39
CA LEU A 68 -11.40 -3.56 -9.91
C LEU A 68 -12.84 -3.27 -9.46
N GLY A 69 -13.25 -1.99 -9.41
CA GLY A 69 -14.58 -1.58 -8.98
C GLY A 69 -14.91 -1.95 -7.54
N LEU A 70 -13.93 -1.92 -6.63
CA LEU A 70 -14.11 -2.39 -5.24
C LEU A 70 -14.95 -1.43 -4.38
N LYS A 71 -15.09 -0.17 -4.82
CA LYS A 71 -15.86 0.88 -4.15
C LYS A 71 -15.39 1.17 -2.72
N TRP A 72 -14.10 1.02 -2.48
CA TRP A 72 -13.51 1.40 -1.20
C TRP A 72 -13.55 2.90 -1.00
N PHE A 73 -13.72 3.30 0.26
CA PHE A 73 -13.53 4.67 0.71
C PHE A 73 -12.04 4.98 0.91
N GLU A 74 -11.73 6.26 1.12
CA GLU A 74 -10.34 6.72 1.23
C GLU A 74 -9.56 6.09 2.40
N ASP A 75 -10.25 5.78 3.51
CA ASP A 75 -9.65 5.13 4.67
C ASP A 75 -9.27 3.67 4.39
N GLU A 76 -10.09 2.93 3.64
CA GLU A 76 -9.77 1.58 3.19
C GLU A 76 -8.56 1.56 2.23
N GLU A 77 -8.50 2.50 1.29
CA GLU A 77 -7.33 2.68 0.42
C GLU A 77 -6.07 2.99 1.23
N LEU A 78 -6.20 3.85 2.24
CA LEU A 78 -5.12 4.23 3.13
C LEU A 78 -4.62 3.04 3.94
N ASN A 79 -5.54 2.23 4.48
CA ASN A 79 -5.24 1.02 5.24
C ASN A 79 -4.42 0.03 4.40
N VAL A 80 -4.85 -0.20 3.16
CA VAL A 80 -4.16 -1.09 2.20
C VAL A 80 -2.76 -0.57 1.88
N ALA A 81 -2.64 0.71 1.53
CA ALA A 81 -1.36 1.32 1.22
C ALA A 81 -0.41 1.29 2.43
N ALA A 82 -0.92 1.53 3.63
CA ALA A 82 -0.16 1.44 4.87
C ALA A 82 0.35 0.03 5.14
N TYR A 83 -0.50 -0.99 4.98
CA TYR A 83 -0.08 -2.39 5.11
C TYR A 83 1.00 -2.76 4.10
N LEU A 84 0.83 -2.40 2.83
CA LEU A 84 1.82 -2.67 1.78
C LEU A 84 3.13 -1.94 2.08
N ASN A 85 3.07 -0.70 2.56
CA ASN A 85 4.26 0.05 2.94
C ASN A 85 4.98 -0.61 4.12
N ASN A 86 4.23 -0.90 5.19
CA ASN A 86 4.75 -1.53 6.39
C ASN A 86 5.35 -2.91 6.10
N THR A 87 4.81 -3.66 5.16
CA THR A 87 5.26 -5.04 4.91
C THR A 87 6.38 -5.11 3.88
N TYR A 88 6.26 -4.39 2.75
CA TYR A 88 7.12 -4.61 1.58
C TYR A 88 7.97 -3.40 1.18
N TYR A 89 7.42 -2.18 1.22
CA TYR A 89 8.08 -1.01 0.63
C TYR A 89 8.98 -0.23 1.58
N LYS A 90 8.58 -0.08 2.84
CA LYS A 90 9.35 0.59 3.91
C LYS A 90 9.71 2.06 3.60
N PHE A 91 8.86 2.77 2.88
CA PHE A 91 8.99 4.22 2.66
C PHE A 91 8.87 4.97 3.99
N SER A 92 9.72 5.97 4.19
CA SER A 92 9.85 6.76 5.43
C SER A 92 9.73 8.27 5.22
N GLU A 93 9.57 8.70 3.98
CA GLU A 93 9.44 10.09 3.53
C GLU A 93 8.01 10.66 3.58
#